data_AF-A0A2C9CKR9-F1
#
_entry.id   AF-A0A2C9CKR9-F1
#
_cell.length_a   1.000
_cell.length_b   1.000
_cell.length_c   1.000
_cell.angle_alpha   90.00
_cell.angle_beta   90.00
_cell.angle_gamma   90.00
#
_symmetry.space_group_name_H-M   'P 1'
#
loop_
_entity.id
_entity.type
_entity.pdbx_description
1 polymer ?
#
loop_
_entity_poly.entity_id
_entity_poly.type
_entity_poly.pdbx_seq_one_letter_code
_entity_poly.pdbx_strand_id
1 'polypeptide(L)'
;MTIENIDVDATLQKVEKLLSEEKGLSPAVRSMIELLVLLITLLVGRLNRNSRNSSKPPSSDPNRKKESKAKGERKAGGQKGRDGVTLKKVDNPDEVEVIKVDRRKYPRSKYKVVGYEARQVFDIKISRVVTEYRAEVVEDAKGNRIVASFPEGVTKAVQYGPDLKAHAVYMSQYQLIPYKRIQEYFEGQIGIPLSEGSIYNFNREAYESLEPFDVRARC
;
A
#
# COMPACT_ATOMS: atom_id res chain seq x y z
N MET A 1 15.99 42.49 8.68
CA MET A 1 16.09 41.76 7.38
C MET A 1 16.57 42.76 6.33
N THR A 2 17.60 42.45 5.54
CA THR A 2 18.06 43.37 4.49
C THR A 2 17.43 43.07 3.13
N ILE A 3 16.70 44.03 2.57
CA ILE A 3 16.27 44.03 1.17
C ILE A 3 16.97 45.21 0.50
N GLU A 4 17.76 44.98 -0.55
CA GLU A 4 18.48 46.05 -1.27
C GLU A 4 19.30 46.98 -0.33
N ASN A 5 19.93 46.40 0.69
CA ASN A 5 20.69 47.07 1.76
C ASN A 5 19.87 47.87 2.80
N ILE A 6 18.54 47.74 2.83
CA ILE A 6 17.66 48.36 3.84
C ILE A 6 17.28 47.35 4.89
N ASP A 7 17.59 47.62 6.16
CA ASP A 7 17.09 46.81 7.27
C ASP A 7 15.61 47.11 7.55
N VAL A 8 14.75 46.26 7.00
CA VAL A 8 13.30 46.38 7.06
C VAL A 8 12.79 46.37 8.50
N ASP A 9 13.39 45.57 9.39
CA ASP A 9 12.92 45.45 10.77
C ASP A 9 13.24 46.73 11.57
N ALA A 10 14.46 47.25 11.40
CA ALA A 10 14.87 48.53 12.01
C ALA A 10 14.08 49.71 11.45
N THR A 11 13.70 49.66 10.16
CA THR A 11 12.90 50.69 9.51
C THR A 11 11.47 50.70 10.03
N LEU A 12 10.84 49.54 10.19
CA LEU A 12 9.49 49.42 10.75
C LEU A 12 9.44 49.91 12.20
N GLN A 13 10.41 49.53 13.04
CA GLN A 13 10.51 50.04 14.42
C GLN A 13 10.67 51.56 14.47
N LYS A 14 11.46 52.14 13.54
CA LYS A 14 11.61 53.58 13.43
C LYS A 14 10.29 54.26 13.05
N VAL A 15 9.53 53.68 12.12
CA VAL A 15 8.22 54.21 11.69
C VAL A 15 7.20 54.14 12.81
N GLU A 16 7.11 53.02 13.54
CA GLU A 16 6.23 52.88 14.71
C GLU A 16 6.55 53.93 15.79
N LYS A 17 7.83 54.14 16.07
CA LYS A 17 8.27 55.16 17.03
C LYS A 17 7.86 56.57 16.59
N LEU A 18 8.13 56.94 15.34
CA LEU A 18 7.75 58.25 14.80
C LEU A 18 6.23 58.46 14.80
N LEU A 19 5.45 57.43 14.48
CA LEU A 19 3.99 57.47 14.55
C LEU A 19 3.46 57.65 15.98
N SER A 20 4.16 57.11 16.98
CA SER A 20 3.77 57.27 18.39
C SER A 20 4.03 58.68 18.93
N GLU A 21 5.02 59.38 18.37
CA GLU A 21 5.44 60.72 18.78
C GLU A 21 4.68 61.83 18.03
N GLU A 22 4.10 61.53 16.86
CA GLU A 22 3.38 62.49 16.01
C GLU A 22 1.96 62.79 16.52
N LYS A 23 1.70 64.07 16.82
CA LYS A 23 0.44 64.53 17.44
C LYS A 23 -0.51 65.19 16.44
N GLY A 24 -0.04 65.54 15.24
CA GLY A 24 -0.82 66.27 14.22
C GLY A 24 -1.59 65.39 13.22
N LEU A 25 -1.46 64.07 13.29
CA LEU A 25 -2.09 63.15 12.35
C LEU A 25 -3.58 62.95 12.63
N SER A 26 -4.41 62.98 11.58
CA SER A 26 -5.81 62.62 11.72
C SER A 26 -5.94 61.13 12.07
N PRO A 27 -6.96 60.74 12.87
CA PRO A 27 -7.16 59.34 13.26
C PRO A 27 -7.25 58.39 12.06
N ALA A 28 -7.89 58.82 10.97
CA ALA A 28 -8.02 58.01 9.76
C ALA A 28 -6.67 57.70 9.09
N VAL A 29 -5.79 58.71 8.99
CA VAL A 29 -4.46 58.52 8.39
C VAL A 29 -3.58 57.65 9.29
N ARG A 30 -3.63 57.86 10.61
CA ARG A 30 -2.91 57.03 11.56
C ARG A 30 -3.30 55.56 11.46
N SER A 31 -4.60 55.26 11.45
CA SER A 31 -5.09 53.89 11.31
C SER A 31 -4.69 53.23 9.98
N MET A 32 -4.68 53.99 8.87
CA MET A 32 -4.21 53.47 7.59
C MET A 32 -2.73 53.10 7.63
N ILE A 33 -1.88 53.92 8.25
CA ILE A 33 -0.45 53.63 8.35
C ILE A 33 -0.20 52.43 9.26
N GLU A 34 -0.89 52.34 10.40
CA GLU A 34 -0.80 51.17 11.30
C GLU A 34 -1.21 49.87 10.60
N LEU A 35 -2.27 49.91 9.78
CA LEU A 35 -2.70 48.78 8.96
C LEU A 35 -1.63 48.37 7.93
N LEU A 36 -0.97 49.35 7.28
CA LEU A 36 0.08 49.08 6.31
C LEU A 36 1.33 48.48 6.99
N VAL A 37 1.73 49.00 8.14
CA VAL A 37 2.84 48.44 8.95
C VAL A 37 2.54 47.00 9.36
N LEU A 38 1.31 46.72 9.80
CA LEU A 38 0.86 45.36 10.12
C LEU A 38 0.89 44.44 8.90
N LEU A 39 0.43 44.91 7.74
CA LEU A 39 0.43 44.10 6.53
C LEU A 39 1.85 43.78 6.08
N ILE A 40 2.75 44.77 6.12
CA ILE A 40 4.16 44.62 5.73
C ILE A 40 4.86 43.64 6.67
N THR A 41 4.69 43.75 7.99
CA THR A 41 5.28 42.81 8.95
C THR A 41 4.81 41.36 8.71
N LEU A 42 3.51 41.16 8.44
CA LEU A 42 2.97 39.83 8.12
C LEU A 42 3.53 39.26 6.81
N LEU A 43 3.65 40.09 5.77
CA LEU A 43 4.19 39.66 4.47
C LEU A 43 5.68 39.32 4.56
N VAL A 44 6.47 40.13 5.26
CA VAL A 44 7.89 39.88 5.52
C VAL A 44 8.08 38.59 6.30
N GLY A 45 7.27 38.36 7.34
CA GLY A 45 7.29 37.12 8.12
C GLY A 45 6.99 35.87 7.28
N ARG A 46 6.09 35.96 6.30
CA ARG A 46 5.79 34.86 5.37
C ARG A 46 6.93 34.57 4.40
N LEU A 47 7.60 35.59 3.89
CA LEU A 47 8.73 35.44 2.96
C LEU A 47 9.96 34.82 3.63
N ASN A 48 10.12 34.99 4.95
CA ASN A 48 11.28 34.48 5.69
C ASN A 48 11.09 33.07 6.29
N ARG A 49 9.99 32.37 5.95
CA ARG A 49 9.76 31.00 6.43
C ARG A 49 10.64 30.01 5.67
N ASN A 50 11.55 29.36 6.41
CA ASN A 50 12.40 28.28 5.94
C ASN A 50 12.19 27.03 6.82
N SER A 51 12.84 25.94 6.46
CA SER A 51 12.73 24.66 7.19
C SER A 51 13.32 24.66 8.60
N ARG A 52 14.03 25.73 9.02
CA ARG A 52 14.59 25.88 10.37
C ARG A 52 13.69 26.67 11.31
N ASN A 53 12.87 27.58 10.79
CA ASN A 53 12.02 28.48 11.59
C ASN A 53 10.51 28.29 11.31
N SER A 54 10.14 27.28 10.53
CA SER A 54 8.75 26.91 10.28
C SER A 54 8.60 25.40 10.27
N SER A 55 7.41 24.89 10.60
CA SER A 55 7.07 23.46 10.49
C SER A 55 7.06 22.93 9.05
N LYS A 56 7.71 23.63 8.11
CA LYS A 56 7.88 23.23 6.72
C LYS A 56 9.00 22.18 6.66
N PRO A 57 8.74 20.98 6.13
CA PRO A 57 9.75 19.93 6.09
C PRO A 57 10.96 20.37 5.23
N PRO A 58 12.20 19.99 5.62
CA PRO A 58 13.43 20.35 4.91
C PRO A 58 13.51 19.90 3.45
N SER A 59 12.62 19.01 3.01
CA SER A 59 12.48 18.56 1.62
C SER A 59 11.70 19.56 0.74
N SER A 60 10.84 20.38 1.34
CA SER A 60 9.95 21.32 0.65
C SER A 60 10.45 22.77 0.70
N ASP A 61 11.65 22.99 1.25
CA ASP A 61 12.30 24.29 1.33
C ASP A 61 13.15 24.55 0.06
N PRO A 62 12.65 25.38 -0.89
CA PRO A 62 13.29 25.55 -2.20
C PRO A 62 14.65 26.24 -2.14
N ASN A 63 14.89 27.03 -1.07
CA ASN A 63 16.14 27.77 -0.89
C ASN A 63 17.14 27.04 0.01
N ARG A 64 16.85 25.78 0.38
CA ARG A 64 17.75 24.98 1.20
C ARG A 64 18.97 24.55 0.37
N LYS A 65 20.13 25.10 0.72
CA LYS A 65 21.43 24.58 0.24
C LYS A 65 21.60 23.14 0.71
N LYS A 66 21.53 22.18 -0.22
CA LYS A 66 21.84 20.77 0.04
C LYS A 66 23.35 20.59 -0.04
N GLU A 67 23.98 20.36 1.10
CA GLU A 67 25.36 19.90 1.12
C GLU A 67 25.41 18.45 0.61
N SER A 68 26.25 18.18 -0.39
CA SER A 68 26.50 16.82 -0.83
C SER A 68 27.21 16.07 0.29
N LYS A 69 26.59 15.00 0.81
CA LYS A 69 27.27 14.12 1.75
C LYS A 69 28.54 13.58 1.09
N ALA A 70 29.66 13.66 1.81
CA ALA A 70 30.91 13.04 1.38
C ALA A 70 30.67 11.56 1.03
N LYS A 71 31.36 11.07 -0.01
CA LYS A 71 31.32 9.67 -0.43
C LYS A 71 31.78 8.83 0.78
N GLY A 72 30.84 8.18 1.45
CA GLY A 72 31.17 7.37 2.62
C GLY A 72 32.06 6.19 2.22
N GLU A 73 32.99 5.80 3.09
CA GLU A 73 33.92 4.67 2.89
C GLU A 73 33.24 3.30 2.78
N ARG A 74 31.90 3.25 2.95
CA ARG A 74 31.13 2.01 2.93
C ARG A 74 30.96 1.54 1.49
N LYS A 75 31.45 0.33 1.20
CA LYS A 75 31.19 -0.39 -0.05
C LYS A 75 29.68 -0.59 -0.23
N ALA A 76 29.23 -0.57 -1.48
CA ALA A 76 27.85 -0.92 -1.82
C ALA A 76 27.57 -2.36 -1.39
N GLY A 77 26.52 -2.57 -0.58
CA GLY A 77 26.17 -3.88 -0.05
C GLY A 77 25.35 -3.80 1.24
N GLY A 78 24.86 -4.96 1.70
CA GLY A 78 24.20 -5.09 3.00
C GLY A 78 25.13 -4.73 4.15
N GLN A 79 24.55 -4.43 5.32
CA GLN A 79 25.33 -4.19 6.54
C GLN A 79 26.20 -5.40 6.86
N LYS A 80 27.41 -5.15 7.39
CA LYS A 80 28.35 -6.19 7.82
C LYS A 80 27.68 -7.06 8.89
N GLY A 81 27.61 -8.38 8.66
CA GLY A 81 26.94 -9.33 9.55
C GLY A 81 25.50 -9.69 9.16
N ARG A 82 24.97 -9.13 8.06
CA ARG A 82 23.68 -9.59 7.50
C ARG A 82 23.90 -10.84 6.65
N ASP A 83 23.23 -11.92 7.01
CA ASP A 83 23.15 -13.10 6.15
C ASP A 83 22.40 -12.75 4.85
N GLY A 84 23.06 -12.99 3.73
CA GLY A 84 22.43 -12.85 2.42
C GLY A 84 21.39 -13.93 2.21
N VAL A 85 20.13 -13.55 2.05
CA VAL A 85 19.07 -14.48 1.62
C VAL A 85 18.95 -14.38 0.10
N THR A 86 19.60 -15.29 -0.61
CA THR A 86 19.40 -15.47 -2.05
C THR A 86 18.29 -16.48 -2.29
N LEU A 87 17.41 -16.20 -3.27
CA LEU A 87 16.38 -17.16 -3.70
C LEU A 87 17.06 -18.45 -4.18
N LYS A 88 16.69 -19.58 -3.57
CA LYS A 88 17.28 -20.89 -3.87
C LYS A 88 16.42 -21.65 -4.85
N LYS A 89 17.06 -22.49 -5.68
CA LYS A 89 16.34 -23.48 -6.47
C LYS A 89 15.66 -24.48 -5.55
N VAL A 90 14.48 -24.95 -5.95
CA VAL A 90 13.78 -26.07 -5.30
C VAL A 90 14.13 -27.38 -5.99
N ASP A 91 14.24 -28.47 -5.25
CA ASP A 91 14.58 -29.77 -5.82
C ASP A 91 13.41 -30.38 -6.61
N ASN A 92 12.18 -30.08 -6.21
CA ASN A 92 10.96 -30.57 -6.85
C ASN A 92 10.08 -29.39 -7.33
N PRO A 93 10.26 -28.89 -8.57
CA PRO A 93 9.41 -27.84 -9.14
C PRO A 93 8.01 -28.38 -9.52
N ASP A 94 7.00 -27.51 -9.51
CA ASP A 94 5.61 -27.88 -9.81
C ASP A 94 5.40 -28.36 -11.25
N GLU A 95 6.11 -27.74 -12.21
CA GLU A 95 6.08 -28.08 -13.63
C GLU A 95 7.52 -28.12 -14.18
N VAL A 96 7.83 -29.09 -15.05
CA VAL A 96 9.15 -29.21 -15.73
C VAL A 96 8.98 -29.17 -17.24
N GLU A 97 9.45 -28.10 -17.86
CA GLU A 97 9.51 -27.98 -19.33
C GLU A 97 10.92 -28.33 -19.85
N VAL A 98 11.01 -29.36 -20.70
CA VAL A 98 12.28 -29.79 -21.29
C VAL A 98 12.54 -29.07 -22.60
N ILE A 99 13.47 -28.11 -22.58
CA ILE A 99 13.91 -27.39 -23.78
C ILE A 99 14.91 -28.25 -24.56
N LYS A 100 14.51 -28.67 -25.76
CA LYS A 100 15.40 -29.44 -26.66
C LYS A 100 16.28 -28.50 -27.47
N VAL A 101 17.54 -28.87 -27.62
CA VAL A 101 18.48 -28.18 -28.52
C VAL A 101 17.96 -28.25 -29.96
N ASP A 102 17.84 -27.11 -30.61
CA ASP A 102 17.57 -27.05 -32.06
C ASP A 102 18.82 -27.49 -32.84
N ARG A 103 18.85 -28.78 -33.20
CA ARG A 103 19.99 -29.41 -33.89
C ARG A 103 20.24 -28.87 -35.30
N ARG A 104 19.30 -28.11 -35.90
CA ARG A 104 19.49 -27.51 -37.24
C ARG A 104 20.55 -26.39 -37.21
N LYS A 105 20.78 -25.78 -36.05
CA LYS A 105 21.75 -24.71 -35.83
C LYS A 105 23.19 -25.22 -35.66
N TYR A 106 23.40 -26.54 -35.70
CA TYR A 106 24.68 -27.16 -35.43
C TYR A 106 25.06 -28.15 -36.55
N PRO A 107 26.35 -28.50 -36.70
CA PRO A 107 26.81 -29.43 -37.73
C PRO A 107 26.09 -30.78 -37.69
N ARG A 108 25.84 -31.38 -38.86
CA ARG A 108 25.19 -32.70 -38.93
C ARG A 108 26.09 -33.78 -38.33
N SER A 109 25.79 -34.17 -37.10
CA SER A 109 26.53 -35.19 -36.35
C SER A 109 25.60 -35.97 -35.40
N LYS A 110 26.09 -37.08 -34.83
CA LYS A 110 25.37 -37.84 -33.81
C LYS A 110 25.56 -37.18 -32.45
N TYR A 111 24.49 -36.58 -31.92
CA TYR A 111 24.48 -35.97 -30.59
C TYR A 111 23.95 -36.93 -29.52
N LYS A 112 24.65 -37.02 -28.38
CA LYS A 112 24.20 -37.72 -27.17
C LYS A 112 23.75 -36.71 -26.12
N VAL A 113 22.64 -36.98 -25.43
CA VAL A 113 22.20 -36.19 -24.28
C VAL A 113 23.03 -36.62 -23.06
N VAL A 114 23.68 -35.66 -22.41
CA VAL A 114 24.61 -35.90 -21.28
C VAL A 114 24.16 -35.27 -19.96
N GLY A 115 23.06 -34.51 -19.97
CA GLY A 115 22.54 -33.80 -18.80
C GLY A 115 21.63 -32.66 -19.23
N TYR A 116 21.33 -31.76 -18.29
CA TYR A 116 20.56 -30.54 -18.51
C TYR A 116 21.11 -29.41 -17.64
N GLU A 117 20.93 -28.16 -18.07
CA GLU A 117 21.11 -26.99 -17.22
C GLU A 117 19.73 -26.51 -16.77
N ALA A 118 19.49 -26.49 -15.45
CA ALA A 118 18.20 -26.09 -14.90
C ALA A 118 18.16 -24.60 -14.56
N ARG A 119 17.11 -23.91 -14.97
CA ARG A 119 16.72 -22.58 -14.47
C ARG A 119 15.28 -22.68 -13.98
N GLN A 120 14.96 -22.02 -12.87
CA GLN A 120 13.63 -22.01 -12.29
C GLN A 120 13.11 -20.59 -12.24
N VAL A 121 11.83 -20.44 -12.57
CA VAL A 121 11.07 -19.20 -12.46
C VAL A 121 10.00 -19.43 -11.41
N PHE A 122 9.99 -18.59 -10.38
CA PHE A 122 8.93 -18.58 -9.37
C PHE A 122 7.88 -17.59 -9.84
N ASP A 123 6.68 -18.07 -10.12
CA ASP A 123 5.57 -17.27 -10.64
C ASP A 123 4.28 -17.58 -9.87
N ILE A 124 3.27 -16.73 -10.01
CA ILE A 124 1.97 -16.87 -9.35
C ILE A 124 0.84 -16.88 -10.39
N LYS A 125 0.04 -17.95 -10.38
CA LYS A 125 -1.17 -18.08 -11.22
C LYS A 125 -2.40 -17.91 -10.31
N ILE A 126 -3.15 -16.81 -10.48
CA ILE A 126 -4.39 -16.55 -9.74
C ILE A 126 -5.59 -16.84 -10.64
N SER A 127 -6.51 -17.70 -10.19
CA SER A 127 -7.71 -18.05 -10.95
C SER A 127 -8.92 -18.35 -10.06
N ARG A 128 -10.13 -18.00 -10.52
CA ARG A 128 -11.40 -18.37 -9.89
C ARG A 128 -11.79 -19.81 -10.22
N VAL A 129 -12.16 -20.58 -9.19
CA VAL A 129 -12.70 -21.93 -9.32
C VAL A 129 -14.13 -21.95 -8.79
N VAL A 130 -15.08 -22.51 -9.56
CA VAL A 130 -16.47 -22.72 -9.14
C VAL A 130 -16.82 -24.18 -9.32
N THR A 131 -17.20 -24.84 -8.22
CA THR A 131 -17.66 -26.22 -8.21
C THR A 131 -19.19 -26.24 -8.15
N GLU A 132 -19.83 -26.76 -9.21
CA GLU A 132 -21.28 -27.00 -9.24
C GLU A 132 -21.57 -28.40 -8.68
N TYR A 133 -22.29 -28.46 -7.55
CA TYR A 133 -22.78 -29.73 -7.02
C TYR A 133 -24.14 -30.04 -7.65
N ARG A 134 -24.23 -31.18 -8.35
CA ARG A 134 -25.48 -31.66 -8.95
C ARG A 134 -26.00 -32.85 -8.14
N ALA A 135 -27.00 -32.59 -7.30
CA ALA A 135 -27.71 -33.65 -6.60
C ALA A 135 -28.62 -34.41 -7.57
N GLU A 136 -28.49 -35.73 -7.60
CA GLU A 136 -29.38 -36.59 -8.37
C GLU A 136 -30.83 -36.45 -7.86
N VAL A 137 -31.77 -36.48 -8.80
CA VAL A 137 -33.20 -36.44 -8.53
C VAL A 137 -33.83 -37.65 -9.20
N VAL A 138 -34.45 -38.52 -8.41
CA VAL A 138 -35.17 -39.70 -8.91
C VAL A 138 -36.64 -39.64 -8.51
N GLU A 139 -37.49 -40.33 -9.25
CA GLU A 139 -38.90 -40.49 -8.95
C GLU A 139 -39.17 -41.98 -8.68
N ASP A 140 -39.88 -42.28 -7.59
CA ASP A 140 -40.30 -43.65 -7.31
C ASP A 140 -41.55 -44.05 -8.14
N ALA A 141 -41.93 -45.33 -8.11
CA ALA A 141 -43.09 -45.82 -8.84
C ALA A 141 -44.44 -45.21 -8.41
N LYS A 142 -44.47 -44.44 -7.31
CA LYS A 142 -45.65 -43.75 -6.77
C LYS A 142 -45.66 -42.26 -7.12
N GLY A 143 -44.65 -41.78 -7.85
CA GLY A 143 -44.51 -40.37 -8.22
C GLY A 143 -43.83 -39.50 -7.15
N ASN A 144 -43.23 -40.08 -6.10
CA ASN A 144 -42.50 -39.30 -5.09
C ASN A 144 -41.10 -38.93 -5.59
N ARG A 145 -40.77 -37.64 -5.49
CA ARG A 145 -39.47 -37.10 -5.87
C ARG A 145 -38.47 -37.20 -4.71
N ILE A 146 -37.37 -37.91 -4.93
CA ILE A 146 -36.26 -38.07 -3.98
C ILE A 146 -35.05 -37.32 -4.52
N VAL A 147 -34.38 -36.54 -3.67
CA VAL A 147 -33.20 -35.74 -4.04
C VAL A 147 -32.02 -36.18 -3.19
N ALA A 148 -30.87 -36.42 -3.82
CA ALA A 148 -29.63 -36.72 -3.13
C ALA A 148 -29.21 -35.57 -2.21
N SER A 149 -28.62 -35.90 -1.06
CA SER A 149 -28.16 -34.89 -0.12
C SER A 149 -26.91 -34.18 -0.63
N PHE A 150 -26.81 -32.87 -0.39
CA PHE A 150 -25.60 -32.11 -0.66
C PHE A 150 -24.52 -32.38 0.41
N PRO A 151 -23.23 -32.23 0.08
CA PRO A 151 -22.15 -32.33 1.06
C PRO A 151 -22.28 -31.31 2.19
N GLU A 152 -21.66 -31.61 3.33
CA GLU A 152 -21.61 -30.70 4.47
C GLU A 152 -21.05 -29.32 4.07
N GLY A 153 -21.67 -28.25 4.57
CA GLY A 153 -21.31 -26.87 4.25
C GLY A 153 -21.92 -26.33 2.95
N VAL A 154 -22.48 -27.16 2.06
CA VAL A 154 -23.20 -26.70 0.85
C VAL A 154 -24.68 -26.52 1.19
N THR A 155 -25.04 -25.30 1.62
CA THR A 155 -26.37 -25.01 2.19
C THR A 155 -27.19 -24.02 1.37
N LYS A 156 -26.55 -23.29 0.46
CA LYS A 156 -27.21 -22.29 -0.40
C LYS A 156 -27.05 -22.69 -1.86
N ALA A 157 -27.96 -22.21 -2.71
CA ALA A 157 -27.88 -22.40 -4.15
C ALA A 157 -26.58 -21.82 -4.74
N VAL A 158 -26.09 -20.71 -4.17
CA VAL A 158 -24.79 -20.10 -4.48
C VAL A 158 -24.20 -19.58 -3.16
N GLN A 159 -22.92 -19.87 -2.90
CA GLN A 159 -22.21 -19.39 -1.71
C GLN A 159 -20.71 -19.22 -1.99
N TYR A 160 -20.07 -18.37 -1.18
CA TYR A 160 -18.62 -18.25 -1.14
C TYR A 160 -18.00 -19.40 -0.36
N GLY A 161 -16.93 -19.98 -0.90
CA GLY A 161 -16.18 -21.07 -0.27
C GLY A 161 -15.26 -20.61 0.88
N PRO A 162 -14.81 -21.54 1.74
CA PRO A 162 -14.01 -21.22 2.93
C PRO A 162 -12.67 -20.55 2.59
N ASP A 163 -11.96 -21.00 1.55
CA ASP A 163 -10.66 -20.44 1.17
C ASP A 163 -10.76 -18.96 0.76
N LEU A 164 -11.83 -18.62 0.03
CA LEU A 164 -12.09 -17.25 -0.38
C LEU A 164 -12.42 -16.36 0.82
N LYS A 165 -13.26 -16.85 1.74
CA LYS A 165 -13.59 -16.12 2.98
C LYS A 165 -12.32 -15.90 3.81
N ALA A 166 -11.50 -16.93 4.01
CA ALA A 166 -10.27 -16.86 4.77
C ALA A 166 -9.28 -15.85 4.17
N HIS A 167 -9.14 -15.81 2.84
CA HIS A 167 -8.29 -14.84 2.15
C HIS A 167 -8.78 -13.39 2.36
N ALA A 168 -10.09 -13.15 2.25
CA ALA A 168 -10.67 -11.84 2.52
C ALA A 168 -10.48 -11.40 3.99
N VAL A 169 -10.66 -12.32 4.94
CA VAL A 169 -10.40 -12.07 6.37
C VAL A 169 -8.93 -11.74 6.59
N TYR A 170 -8.00 -12.53 6.05
CA TYR A 170 -6.56 -12.28 6.14
C TYR A 170 -6.17 -10.90 5.58
N MET A 171 -6.71 -10.52 4.43
CA MET A 171 -6.47 -9.20 3.86
C MET A 171 -6.96 -8.06 4.76
N SER A 172 -8.13 -8.23 5.38
CA SER A 172 -8.70 -7.18 6.23
C SER A 172 -8.07 -7.11 7.62
N GLN A 173 -7.84 -8.26 8.28
CA GLN A 173 -7.42 -8.32 9.68
C GLN A 173 -5.90 -8.30 9.84
N TYR A 174 -5.16 -8.92 8.91
CA TYR A 174 -3.71 -9.02 9.02
C TYR A 174 -2.99 -8.01 8.12
N GLN A 175 -3.39 -7.93 6.85
CA GLN A 175 -2.81 -6.95 5.92
C GLN A 175 -3.40 -5.54 6.09
N LEU A 176 -4.45 -5.39 6.91
CA LEU A 176 -5.13 -4.13 7.24
C LEU A 176 -5.59 -3.35 5.99
N ILE A 177 -6.00 -4.09 4.96
CA ILE A 177 -6.46 -3.53 3.70
C ILE A 177 -7.91 -3.04 3.88
N PRO A 178 -8.23 -1.77 3.54
CA PRO A 178 -9.60 -1.27 3.59
C PRO A 178 -10.54 -2.07 2.71
N TYR A 179 -11.80 -2.24 3.13
CA TYR A 179 -12.77 -3.12 2.44
C TYR A 179 -12.90 -2.82 0.96
N LYS A 180 -13.06 -1.55 0.58
CA LYS A 180 -13.10 -1.14 -0.83
C LYS A 180 -11.90 -1.64 -1.66
N ARG A 181 -10.69 -1.64 -1.10
CA ARG A 181 -9.48 -2.15 -1.78
C ARG A 181 -9.49 -3.67 -1.91
N ILE A 182 -10.06 -4.37 -0.93
CA ILE A 182 -10.26 -5.82 -1.01
C ILE A 182 -11.28 -6.13 -2.12
N GLN A 183 -12.37 -5.39 -2.22
CA GLN A 183 -13.33 -5.55 -3.31
C GLN A 183 -12.67 -5.35 -4.68
N GLU A 184 -11.94 -4.24 -4.86
CA GLU A 184 -11.18 -3.93 -6.09
C GLU A 184 -10.22 -5.08 -6.45
N TYR A 185 -9.56 -5.67 -5.45
CA TYR A 185 -8.67 -6.82 -5.65
C TYR A 185 -9.42 -8.07 -6.12
N PHE A 186 -10.49 -8.48 -5.44
CA PHE A 186 -11.24 -9.68 -5.81
C PHE A 186 -11.95 -9.53 -7.15
N GLU A 187 -12.47 -8.35 -7.45
CA GLU A 187 -13.12 -8.08 -8.73
C GLU A 187 -12.10 -8.01 -9.87
N GLY A 188 -11.02 -7.24 -9.70
CA GLY A 188 -10.04 -6.99 -10.75
C GLY A 188 -9.08 -8.14 -11.03
N GLN A 189 -8.64 -8.87 -10.00
CA GLN A 189 -7.64 -9.94 -10.15
C GLN A 189 -8.26 -11.34 -10.24
N ILE A 190 -9.40 -11.55 -9.57
CA ILE A 190 -10.01 -12.89 -9.43
C ILE A 190 -11.34 -12.96 -10.21
N GLY A 191 -11.94 -11.83 -10.58
CA GLY A 191 -13.24 -11.79 -11.25
C GLY A 191 -14.39 -12.18 -10.32
N ILE A 192 -14.29 -11.85 -9.03
CA ILE A 192 -15.32 -12.11 -8.02
C ILE A 192 -15.85 -10.79 -7.45
N PRO A 193 -17.13 -10.44 -7.67
CA PRO A 193 -17.72 -9.18 -7.23
C PRO A 193 -18.09 -9.24 -5.74
N LEU A 194 -17.08 -9.13 -4.89
CA LEU A 194 -17.25 -9.25 -3.45
C LEU A 194 -17.76 -7.91 -2.88
N SER A 195 -18.80 -7.94 -2.02
CA SER A 195 -19.35 -6.73 -1.39
C SER A 195 -18.66 -6.41 -0.06
N GLU A 196 -18.61 -5.14 0.36
CA GLU A 196 -18.12 -4.76 1.70
C GLU A 196 -18.89 -5.49 2.82
N GLY A 197 -20.20 -5.64 2.64
CA GLY A 197 -21.04 -6.42 3.56
C GLY A 197 -20.66 -7.90 3.63
N SER A 198 -20.19 -8.49 2.53
CA SER A 198 -19.67 -9.86 2.54
C SER A 198 -18.38 -9.95 3.36
N ILE A 199 -17.44 -9.02 3.15
CA ILE A 199 -16.18 -8.96 3.92
C ILE A 199 -16.48 -8.81 5.42
N TYR A 200 -17.39 -7.91 5.77
CA TYR A 200 -17.84 -7.75 7.16
C TYR A 200 -18.40 -9.05 7.74
N ASN A 201 -19.29 -9.73 7.01
CA ASN A 201 -19.87 -10.99 7.45
C ASN A 201 -18.81 -12.09 7.62
N PHE A 202 -17.79 -12.14 6.76
CA PHE A 202 -16.70 -13.12 6.88
C PHE A 202 -15.85 -12.85 8.13
N ASN A 203 -15.57 -11.57 8.44
CA ASN A 203 -14.88 -11.19 9.66
C ASN A 203 -15.69 -11.55 10.91
N ARG A 204 -17.01 -11.35 10.87
CA ARG A 204 -17.91 -11.75 11.96
C ARG A 204 -17.93 -13.27 12.14
N GLU A 205 -18.06 -14.03 11.06
CA GLU A 205 -18.02 -15.50 11.09
C GLU A 205 -16.69 -16.03 11.65
N ALA A 206 -15.57 -15.41 11.27
CA ALA A 206 -14.26 -15.73 11.83
C ALA A 206 -14.16 -15.40 13.32
N TYR A 207 -14.68 -14.25 13.75
CA TYR A 207 -14.73 -13.86 15.16
C TYR A 207 -15.56 -14.84 16.00
N GLU A 208 -16.77 -15.19 15.54
CA GLU A 208 -17.65 -16.16 16.20
C GLU A 208 -16.98 -17.54 16.30
N SER A 209 -16.25 -17.94 15.26
CA SER A 209 -15.50 -19.22 15.25
C SER A 209 -14.31 -19.24 16.22
N LEU A 210 -13.78 -18.08 16.63
CA LEU A 210 -12.67 -17.95 17.57
C LEU A 210 -13.13 -17.93 19.05
N GLU A 211 -14.43 -17.77 19.32
CA GLU A 211 -14.97 -17.70 20.68
C GLU A 211 -14.56 -18.91 21.56
N PRO A 212 -14.58 -20.17 21.08
CA PRO A 212 -14.13 -21.30 21.89
C PRO A 212 -12.63 -21.26 22.22
N PHE A 213 -11.81 -20.63 21.37
CA PHE A 213 -10.38 -20.46 21.60
C PHE A 213 -10.12 -19.39 22.66
N ASP A 214 -10.83 -18.26 22.59
CA ASP A 214 -10.74 -17.18 23.57
C ASP A 214 -11.09 -17.66 24.99
N VAL A 215 -12.12 -18.51 25.12
CA VAL A 215 -12.48 -19.13 26.40
C VAL A 215 -11.32 -19.97 26.96
N ARG A 216 -10.62 -20.73 26.10
CA ARG A 216 -9.47 -21.55 26.53
C ARG A 216 -8.23 -20.73 26.84
N ALA A 217 -7.98 -19.65 26.10
CA ALA A 217 -6.80 -18.81 26.25
C ALA A 217 -6.86 -17.89 27.49
N ARG A 218 -8.05 -17.70 28.07
CA ARG A 218 -8.28 -16.91 29.30
C ARG A 218 -8.22 -17.75 30.58
N CYS A 219 -8.09 -19.07 30.49
CA CYS A 219 -7.87 -19.98 31.62
C CYS A 219 -6.37 -20.23 31.81
#